data_AF-A0A4Y2E7Y0-F1
#
_entry.id   AF-A0A4Y2E7Y0-F1
#
_cell.length_a   1.000
_cell.length_b   1.000
_cell.length_c   1.000
_cell.angle_alpha   90.00
_cell.angle_beta   90.00
_cell.angle_gamma   90.00
#
_symmetry.space_group_name_H-M   'P 1'
#
loop_
_entity.id
_entity.type
_entity.pdbx_description
1 polymer ?
#
loop_
_entity_poly.entity_id
_entity_poly.type
_entity_poly.pdbx_seq_one_letter_code
_entity_poly.pdbx_strand_id
1 'polypeptide(L)' 'IADLCHSVISPMSFRVEYKRAGGPTMFQRNVRFHVDIALVSAGTHDGPLSAVDRRSSTDKPAVYCISFTLIS' A
#
# COMPACT_ATOMS: atom_id res chain seq x y z
N ILE A 1 3.49 -16.25 -19.60
CA ILE A 1 4.16 -15.29 -18.68
C ILE A 1 3.14 -14.21 -18.38
N ALA A 2 2.91 -13.89 -17.12
CA ALA A 2 1.99 -12.83 -16.73
C ALA A 2 2.80 -11.58 -16.41
N ASP A 3 2.37 -10.43 -16.95
CA ASP A 3 3.14 -9.19 -16.82
C ASP A 3 2.54 -8.36 -15.68
N LEU A 4 3.37 -8.07 -14.68
CA LEU A 4 3.04 -7.18 -13.57
C LEU A 4 3.76 -5.83 -13.79
N CYS A 5 3.00 -4.75 -13.88
CA CYS A 5 3.53 -3.38 -13.96
C CYS A 5 3.16 -2.61 -12.69
N HIS A 6 4.06 -1.75 -12.20
CA HIS A 6 3.78 -0.88 -11.06
C HIS A 6 4.27 0.55 -11.32
N SER A 7 3.60 1.51 -10.70
CA SER A 7 4.05 2.90 -10.62
C SER A 7 4.08 3.37 -9.17
N VAL A 8 5.09 4.18 -8.85
CA VAL A 8 5.24 4.81 -7.53
C VAL A 8 4.40 6.08 -7.52
N ILE A 9 3.43 6.16 -6.61
CA ILE A 9 2.60 7.36 -6.43
C ILE A 9 3.18 8.24 -5.32
N SER A 10 3.63 7.60 -4.24
CA SER A 10 4.39 8.22 -3.16
C SER A 10 5.39 7.21 -2.59
N PRO A 11 6.31 7.62 -1.69
CA PRO A 11 7.21 6.67 -1.03
C PRO A 11 6.50 5.50 -0.33
N MET A 12 5.23 5.71 0.05
CA MET A 12 4.43 4.74 0.81
C MET A 12 3.23 4.21 0.01
N SER A 13 3.08 4.55 -1.27
CA SER A 13 1.92 4.14 -2.06
C SER A 13 2.20 3.88 -3.53
N PHE A 14 1.56 2.83 -4.06
CA PHE A 14 1.83 2.27 -5.38
C PHE A 14 0.54 1.91 -6.10
N ARG A 15 0.52 2.09 -7.42
CA ARG A 15 -0.50 1.49 -8.27
C ARG A 15 0.10 0.30 -9.00
N VAL A 16 -0.65 -0.80 -9.02
CA VAL A 16 -0.22 -2.05 -9.64
C VAL A 16 -1.25 -2.48 -10.67
N GLU A 17 -0.77 -2.90 -11.84
CA GLU A 17 -1.56 -3.51 -12.90
C GLU A 17 -0.98 -4.90 -13.22
N TYR A 18 -1.81 -5.92 -13.10
CA TYR A 18 -1.53 -7.29 -13.48
C TYR A 18 -2.24 -7.61 -14.80
N LYS A 19 -1.45 -7.88 -15.84
CA LYS A 19 -1.92 -8.24 -17.18
C LYS A 19 -1.89 -9.77 -17.31
N ARG A 20 -3.07 -10.37 -17.40
CA ARG A 20 -3.23 -11.82 -17.59
C ARG A 20 -3.04 -12.18 -19.07
N ALA A 21 -1.93 -12.82 -19.42
CA ALA A 21 -1.76 -13.41 -20.75
C ALA A 21 -2.48 -14.77 -20.84
N GLY A 22 -3.29 -15.00 -21.89
CA GLY A 22 -3.78 -16.33 -22.27
C GLY A 22 -5.30 -16.58 -22.36
N GLY A 23 -6.14 -15.60 -22.72
CA GLY A 23 -7.57 -15.85 -22.99
C GLY A 23 -8.11 -15.05 -24.17
N PRO A 24 -9.31 -15.36 -24.71
CA PRO A 24 -9.95 -14.54 -25.74
C PRO A 24 -10.10 -13.10 -25.24
N THR A 25 -9.73 -12.14 -26.10
CA THR A 25 -9.43 -10.73 -25.76
C THR A 25 -10.52 -10.03 -24.96
N MET A 26 -11.78 -10.45 -25.13
CA MET A 26 -12.97 -9.89 -24.50
C MET A 26 -13.12 -10.18 -22.99
N PHE A 27 -12.38 -11.15 -22.43
CA PHE A 27 -12.46 -11.50 -20.99
C PHE A 27 -11.14 -11.31 -20.23
N GLN A 28 -10.11 -10.76 -20.88
CA GLN A 28 -8.84 -10.45 -20.23
C GLN A 28 -8.88 -9.05 -19.61
N ARG A 29 -9.66 -8.88 -18.54
CA ARG A 29 -9.59 -7.65 -17.76
C ARG A 29 -8.29 -7.64 -16.95
N ASN A 30 -7.47 -6.61 -17.16
CA ASN A 30 -6.29 -6.41 -16.33
C ASN A 30 -6.74 -6.15 -14.89
N VAL A 31 -6.09 -6.81 -13.93
CA VAL A 31 -6.37 -6.58 -12.51
C VAL A 31 -5.57 -5.37 -12.06
N ARG A 32 -6.25 -4.39 -11.46
CA ARG A 32 -5.64 -3.16 -10.97
C ARG A 32 -5.91 -3.04 -9.49
N PHE A 33 -4.90 -2.70 -8.73
CA PHE A 33 -5.03 -2.45 -7.30
C PHE A 33 -4.08 -1.35 -6.83
N HIS A 34 -4.50 -0.69 -5.75
CA HIS A 34 -3.67 0.27 -5.02
C HIS A 34 -3.04 -0.44 -3.82
N VAL A 35 -1.77 -0.12 -3.55
CA VAL A 35 -1.05 -0.57 -2.36
C VAL A 35 -0.69 0.67 -1.56
N ASP A 36 -0.98 0.65 -0.27
CA ASP A 36 -0.66 1.72 0.66
C ASP A 36 -0.01 1.15 1.93
N ILE A 37 1.04 1.81 2.41
CA ILE A 37 1.79 1.41 3.59
C ILE A 37 1.61 2.49 4.65
N ALA A 38 1.06 2.14 5.81
CA ALA A 38 0.83 3.08 6.90
C ALA A 38 1.48 2.59 8.20
N LEU A 39 2.05 3.52 8.97
CA LEU A 39 2.57 3.25 10.31
C LEU A 39 1.38 3.02 11.26
N VAL A 40 1.35 1.86 11.90
CA VAL A 40 0.41 1.54 12.96
C VAL A 40 0.98 2.09 14.26
N SER A 41 0.64 3.34 14.59
CA SER A 41 1.05 3.92 15.86
C SER A 41 0.34 3.20 17.01
N ALA A 42 1.12 2.67 17.96
CA ALA A 42 0.60 2.21 19.23
C ALA A 42 0.15 3.43 20.05
N GLY A 43 -1.15 3.71 20.03
CA GLY A 43 -1.82 4.68 20.89
C GLY A 43 -2.62 5.72 20.11
N THR A 44 -3.93 5.48 20.06
CA THR A 44 -5.02 6.46 20.25
C THR A 44 -4.88 7.85 19.62
N HIS A 45 -5.75 8.14 18.65
CA HIS A 45 -6.49 9.41 18.45
C HIS A 45 -5.77 10.70 18.90
N ASP A 46 -5.22 11.47 17.94
CA ASP A 46 -5.66 12.85 17.64
C ASP A 46 -4.66 13.58 16.71
N GLY A 47 -5.17 14.09 15.59
CA GLY A 47 -4.64 15.28 14.90
C GLY A 47 -3.36 15.17 14.05
N PRO A 48 -3.20 16.04 13.03
CA PRO A 48 -2.07 16.02 12.09
C PRO A 48 -0.76 16.62 12.66
N LEU A 49 -0.57 16.65 13.98
CA LEU A 49 0.57 17.29 14.64
C LEU A 49 1.10 16.44 15.82
N SER A 50 1.59 15.21 15.56
CA SER A 50 2.36 14.46 16.56
C SER A 50 3.77 14.09 16.06
N ALA A 51 4.43 15.03 15.39
CA ALA A 51 5.85 14.88 15.00
C ALA A 51 6.84 15.31 16.11
N VAL A 52 6.36 15.75 17.27
CA VAL A 52 7.22 16.30 18.35
C VAL A 52 6.74 15.83 19.72
N ASP A 53 6.73 14.53 19.98
CA ASP A 53 7.09 14.00 21.31
C ASP A 53 7.00 12.47 21.34
N ARG A 54 8.14 11.77 21.28
CA ARG A 54 8.40 10.48 21.96
C ARG A 54 9.90 10.25 22.07
N ARG A 55 10.58 11.17 22.75
CA ARG A 55 11.93 10.93 23.27
C ARG A 55 11.82 10.18 24.62
N SER A 56 11.12 9.04 24.67
CA SER A 56 11.08 8.14 25.85
C SER A 56 10.35 6.78 25.63
N SER A 57 10.84 5.90 24.75
CA SER A 57 10.70 4.43 24.92
C SER A 57 11.54 3.68 23.86
N THR A 58 12.83 3.59 24.11
CA THR A 58 13.81 2.99 23.20
C THR A 58 13.70 1.45 23.24
N ASP A 59 12.73 0.84 22.53
CA ASP A 59 12.85 -0.51 21.91
C ASP A 59 11.57 -1.11 21.27
N LYS A 60 10.45 -0.37 21.14
CA LYS A 60 9.28 -0.97 20.45
C LYS A 60 9.49 -0.95 18.93
N PRO A 61 9.44 -2.11 18.24
CA PRO A 61 9.54 -2.13 16.78
C PRO A 61 8.36 -1.36 16.18
N ALA A 62 8.65 -0.54 15.18
CA ALA A 62 7.62 0.14 14.40
C ALA A 62 6.78 -0.91 13.66
N VAL A 63 5.46 -0.87 13.85
CA VAL A 63 4.52 -1.78 13.16
C VAL A 63 3.93 -1.02 11.99
N TYR A 64 3.92 -1.63 10.81
CA TYR A 64 3.29 -1.09 9.61
C TYR A 64 2.16 -2.00 9.15
N CYS A 65 1.12 -1.41 8.56
CA CYS A 65 0.09 -2.14 7.83
C CYS A 65 0.24 -1.87 6.33
N ILE A 66 -0.05 -2.90 5.53
CA ILE A 66 -0.05 -2.81 4.07
C ILE A 66 -1.47 -3.10 3.60
N SER A 67 -2.09 -2.12 2.98
CA SER A 67 -3.47 -2.21 2.50
C SER A 67 -3.48 -2.44 1.00
N PHE A 68 -4.28 -3.41 0.55
CA PHE A 68 -4.53 -3.70 -0.86
C PHE A 68 -5.96 -3.35 -1.21
N THR A 69 -6.15 -2.37 -2.10
CA THR A 69 -7.47 -1.94 -2.56
C THR A 69 -7.65 -2.34 -4.01
N LEU A 70 -8.54 -3.29 -4.27
CA LEU A 70 -8.90 -3.69 -5.63
C LEU A 70 -9.64 -2.54 -6.33
N ILE A 71 -9.20 -2.20 -7.53
CA ILE A 71 -9.81 -1.15 -8.37
C ILE A 71 -10.67 -1.78 -9.46
N SER A 72 -10.13 -2.76 -10.20
CA SER A 72 -10.83 -3.41 -11.31
C SER A 72 -10.19 -4.72 -11.74
#